data_AF-A0A2L0R0G0-F1
#
_entry.id   AF-A0A2L0R0G0-F1
#
_cell.length_a   1.000
_cell.length_b   1.000
_cell.length_c   1.000
_cell.angle_alpha   90.00
_cell.angle_beta   90.00
_cell.angle_gamma   90.00
#
_symmetry.space_group_name_H-M   'P 1'
#
loop_
_entity.id
_entity.type
_entity.pdbx_description
1 polymer ?
#
loop_
_entity_poly.entity_id
_entity_poly.type
_entity_poly.pdbx_seq_one_letter_code
_entity_poly.pdbx_strand_id
1 'polypeptide(L)'
;METGPQPPVLREGRIIVPGSSRQLAAYGLFHPQPDRRRALPSGSRTFDAKALEHDLLWLSFDELCAPGTSVEDYSVLAAGPELCVIDGVPAPDPADAGFRAEAWEQFAAVLAVLAARNATLFVVGTRPMDWAAASAGAKDPRLRASLAGIDRLLAGLERVESDETVAVEGVSGS
;
A
#
# COMPACT_ATOMS: atom_id res chain seq x y z
N MET A 1 32.08 -5.04 -11.70
CA MET A 1 31.50 -4.39 -10.51
C MET A 1 30.09 -4.91 -10.42
N GLU A 2 29.90 -6.02 -9.70
CA GLU A 2 28.60 -6.65 -9.53
C GLU A 2 27.79 -5.79 -8.57
N THR A 3 26.78 -5.11 -9.10
CA THR A 3 25.74 -4.46 -8.32
C THR A 3 25.10 -5.56 -7.47
N GLY A 4 25.35 -5.55 -6.15
CA GLY A 4 24.62 -6.43 -5.23
C GLY A 4 23.10 -6.29 -5.48
N PRO A 5 22.30 -7.34 -5.23
CA PRO A 5 20.87 -7.33 -5.54
C PRO A 5 20.25 -6.07 -4.94
N GLN A 6 19.81 -5.16 -5.80
CA GLN A 6 19.11 -3.97 -5.34
C GLN A 6 17.87 -4.48 -4.59
N PRO A 7 17.62 -3.99 -3.37
CA PRO A 7 16.44 -4.40 -2.62
C PRO A 7 15.18 -4.12 -3.46
N PRO A 8 14.18 -5.01 -3.39
CA PRO A 8 12.99 -4.90 -4.25
C PRO A 8 12.28 -3.57 -4.01
N VAL A 9 11.81 -2.95 -5.09
CA VAL A 9 10.99 -1.72 -5.08
C VAL A 9 9.72 -1.98 -5.87
N LEU A 10 8.61 -1.36 -5.48
CA LEU A 10 7.38 -1.40 -6.28
C LEU A 10 7.52 -0.45 -7.46
N ARG A 11 7.41 -1.00 -8.66
CA ARG A 11 7.62 -0.28 -9.93
C ARG A 11 6.31 0.14 -10.58
N GLU A 12 5.20 -0.50 -10.21
CA GLU A 12 3.91 -0.34 -10.86
C GLU A 12 2.83 -0.03 -9.83
N GLY A 13 1.96 0.91 -10.19
CA GLY A 13 0.88 1.40 -9.33
C GLY A 13 1.08 2.85 -8.88
N ARG A 14 0.29 3.29 -7.92
CA ARG A 14 0.11 4.72 -7.57
C ARG A 14 -0.16 4.92 -6.09
N ILE A 15 0.27 6.07 -5.57
CA ILE A 15 -0.18 6.59 -4.29
C ILE A 15 -1.26 7.63 -4.59
N ILE A 16 -2.50 7.41 -4.13
CA ILE A 16 -3.65 8.25 -4.44
C ILE A 16 -4.11 8.96 -3.17
N VAL A 17 -4.11 10.30 -3.21
CA VAL A 17 -4.58 11.19 -2.16
C VAL A 17 -5.44 12.29 -2.79
N PRO A 18 -6.64 12.61 -2.25
CA PRO A 18 -7.28 12.05 -1.06
C PRO A 18 -7.98 10.70 -1.28
N GLY A 19 -7.77 10.03 -2.42
CA GLY A 19 -8.41 8.75 -2.69
C GLY A 19 -9.88 8.88 -3.07
N SER A 20 -10.25 9.99 -3.70
CA SER A 20 -11.63 10.24 -4.09
C SER A 20 -12.12 9.21 -5.11
N SER A 21 -13.44 8.98 -5.16
CA SER A 21 -14.02 8.04 -6.13
C SER A 21 -13.70 8.41 -7.58
N ARG A 22 -13.53 9.69 -7.90
CA ARG A 22 -13.15 10.15 -9.24
C ARG A 22 -11.69 9.81 -9.57
N GLN A 23 -10.77 10.00 -8.62
CA GLN A 23 -9.37 9.58 -8.79
C GLN A 23 -9.26 8.06 -8.95
N LEU A 24 -10.01 7.28 -8.17
CA LEU A 24 -10.02 5.83 -8.30
C LEU A 24 -10.61 5.39 -9.65
N ALA A 25 -11.72 5.99 -10.07
CA ALA A 25 -12.40 5.66 -11.33
C ALA A 25 -11.51 5.91 -12.56
N ALA A 26 -10.60 6.88 -12.50
CA ALA A 26 -9.60 7.13 -13.54
C ALA A 26 -8.73 5.90 -13.86
N TYR A 27 -8.51 5.06 -12.85
CA TYR A 27 -7.70 3.85 -12.93
C TYR A 27 -8.56 2.58 -12.95
N GLY A 28 -9.87 2.71 -13.24
CA GLY A 28 -10.81 1.60 -13.24
C GLY A 28 -11.11 1.01 -11.85
N LEU A 29 -10.71 1.72 -10.78
CA LEU A 29 -10.94 1.30 -9.41
C LEU A 29 -12.23 1.93 -8.88
N PHE A 30 -13.11 1.10 -8.32
CA PHE A 30 -14.35 1.54 -7.70
C PHE A 30 -14.41 0.98 -6.29
N HIS A 31 -14.74 1.82 -5.31
CA HIS A 31 -14.89 1.33 -3.95
C HIS A 31 -15.85 0.14 -3.93
N PRO A 32 -15.40 -1.02 -3.44
CA PRO A 32 -16.23 -2.21 -3.47
C PRO A 32 -17.40 -2.07 -2.52
N GLN A 33 -18.54 -2.59 -2.95
CA GLN A 33 -19.74 -2.60 -2.12
C GLN A 33 -19.56 -3.57 -0.93
N PRO A 34 -20.21 -3.33 0.22
CA PRO A 34 -20.03 -4.17 1.41
C PRO A 34 -20.33 -5.66 1.19
N ASP A 35 -21.24 -6.01 0.29
CA ASP A 35 -21.59 -7.37 -0.12
C ASP A 35 -20.50 -8.09 -0.94
N ARG A 36 -19.51 -7.34 -1.43
CA ARG A 36 -18.33 -7.87 -2.13
C ARG A 36 -17.19 -8.27 -1.20
N ARG A 37 -17.34 -8.06 0.10
CA ARG A 37 -16.35 -8.52 1.08
C ARG A 37 -16.17 -10.03 1.01
N ARG A 38 -14.92 -10.49 1.07
CA ARG A 38 -14.56 -11.90 1.01
C ARG A 38 -13.55 -12.20 2.11
N ALA A 39 -13.75 -13.34 2.76
CA ALA A 39 -12.78 -13.89 3.69
C ALA A 39 -11.59 -14.45 2.89
N LEU A 40 -10.38 -13.99 3.21
CA LEU A 40 -9.13 -14.45 2.62
C LEU A 40 -8.31 -15.18 3.69
N PRO A 41 -8.38 -16.52 3.79
CA PRO A 41 -7.58 -17.29 4.74
C PRO A 41 -6.10 -17.24 4.36
N SER A 42 -5.23 -17.02 5.35
CA SER A 42 -3.77 -16.97 5.18
C SER A 42 -3.07 -17.29 6.49
N GLY A 43 -2.22 -18.31 6.47
CA GLY A 43 -1.52 -18.76 7.66
C GLY A 43 -2.49 -19.07 8.80
N SER A 44 -2.35 -18.35 9.91
CA SER A 44 -3.18 -18.48 11.10
C SER A 44 -4.39 -17.53 11.13
N ARG A 45 -4.50 -16.64 10.13
CA ARG A 45 -5.49 -15.56 10.09
C ARG A 45 -6.43 -15.69 8.89
N THR A 46 -7.55 -14.99 8.98
CA THR A 46 -8.43 -14.71 7.84
C THR A 46 -8.56 -13.20 7.72
N PHE A 47 -8.17 -12.64 6.58
CA PHE A 47 -8.33 -11.21 6.29
C PHE A 47 -9.73 -10.93 5.73
N ASP A 48 -10.34 -9.83 6.14
CA ASP A 48 -11.55 -9.28 5.50
C ASP A 48 -11.15 -8.46 4.26
N ALA A 49 -11.05 -9.13 3.11
CA ALA A 49 -10.82 -8.44 1.84
C ALA A 49 -12.09 -7.67 1.46
N LYS A 50 -11.97 -6.37 1.19
CA LYS A 50 -13.06 -5.54 0.68
C LYS A 50 -13.55 -6.01 -0.68
N ALA A 51 -12.63 -6.52 -1.50
CA ALA A 51 -12.90 -7.25 -2.72
C ALA A 51 -11.79 -8.27 -2.96
N LEU A 52 -12.17 -9.41 -3.51
CA LEU A 52 -11.25 -10.45 -3.96
C LEU A 52 -11.81 -11.01 -5.27
N GLU A 53 -11.14 -10.66 -6.36
CA GLU A 53 -11.41 -11.13 -7.72
C GLU A 53 -10.14 -11.83 -8.24
N HIS A 54 -10.19 -12.37 -9.47
CA HIS A 54 -9.04 -13.10 -10.05
C HIS A 54 -7.77 -12.22 -10.13
N ASP A 55 -7.92 -10.97 -10.56
CA ASP A 55 -6.81 -10.05 -10.82
C ASP A 55 -6.71 -8.89 -9.82
N LEU A 56 -7.68 -8.73 -8.91
CA LEU A 56 -7.77 -7.64 -7.94
C LEU A 56 -7.93 -8.17 -6.51
N LEU A 57 -7.05 -7.69 -5.62
CA LEU A 57 -7.21 -7.78 -4.17
C LEU A 57 -7.35 -6.38 -3.57
N TRP A 58 -8.39 -6.15 -2.79
CA TRP A 58 -8.60 -4.90 -2.07
C TRP A 58 -8.67 -5.15 -0.57
N LEU A 59 -7.74 -4.56 0.19
CA LEU A 59 -7.66 -4.67 1.65
C LEU A 59 -7.59 -3.27 2.29
N SER A 60 -7.96 -3.15 3.57
CA SER A 60 -7.68 -1.92 4.32
C SER A 60 -6.32 -2.01 5.02
N PHE A 61 -5.71 -0.84 5.25
CA PHE A 61 -4.56 -0.71 6.12
C PHE A 61 -4.81 -1.32 7.50
N ASP A 62 -5.98 -1.04 8.08
CA ASP A 62 -6.37 -1.53 9.40
C ASP A 62 -6.44 -3.06 9.48
N GLU A 63 -6.99 -3.70 8.44
CA GLU A 63 -7.08 -5.16 8.39
C GLU A 63 -5.71 -5.81 8.24
N LEU A 64 -4.86 -5.26 7.36
CA LEU A 64 -3.49 -5.73 7.16
C LEU A 64 -2.64 -5.57 8.42
N CYS A 65 -2.76 -4.42 9.10
CA CYS A 65 -1.90 -4.04 10.22
C CYS A 65 -2.54 -4.32 11.58
N ALA A 66 -3.61 -5.09 11.61
CA ALA A 66 -4.31 -5.42 12.85
C ALA A 66 -3.38 -6.18 13.81
N PRO A 67 -3.56 -6.00 15.13
CA PRO A 67 -2.70 -6.62 16.12
C PRO A 67 -2.69 -8.15 15.99
N GLY A 68 -1.54 -8.76 16.26
CA GLY A 68 -1.37 -10.21 16.19
C GLY A 68 -1.12 -10.77 14.79
N THR A 69 -1.03 -9.93 13.76
CA THR A 69 -0.60 -10.35 12.42
C THR A 69 0.90 -10.63 12.41
N SER A 70 1.29 -11.80 11.91
CA SER A 70 2.68 -12.17 11.70
C SER A 70 3.07 -12.02 10.23
N VAL A 71 4.37 -11.93 9.96
CA VAL A 71 4.89 -11.87 8.58
C VAL A 71 4.49 -13.11 7.77
N GLU A 72 4.35 -14.26 8.43
CA GLU A 72 3.93 -15.52 7.81
C GLU A 72 2.48 -15.46 7.30
N ASP A 73 1.62 -14.67 7.96
CA ASP A 73 0.24 -14.45 7.53
C ASP A 73 0.16 -13.66 6.22
N TYR A 74 1.23 -13.00 5.75
CA TYR A 74 1.23 -12.35 4.43
C TYR A 74 1.59 -13.28 3.26
N SER A 75 1.78 -14.57 3.53
CA SER A 75 2.08 -15.56 2.48
C SER A 75 1.03 -15.61 1.37
N VAL A 76 -0.27 -15.43 1.67
CA VAL A 76 -1.32 -15.35 0.65
C VAL A 76 -1.11 -14.18 -0.31
N LEU A 77 -0.53 -13.08 0.17
CA LEU A 77 -0.23 -11.91 -0.67
C LEU A 77 0.89 -12.21 -1.65
N ALA A 78 1.78 -13.16 -1.34
CA ALA A 78 2.86 -13.57 -2.24
C ALA A 78 2.33 -14.34 -3.47
N ALA A 79 1.20 -15.05 -3.32
CA ALA A 79 0.57 -15.84 -4.37
C ALA A 79 -0.75 -15.22 -4.90
N GLY A 80 -1.10 -14.03 -4.41
CA GLY A 80 -2.38 -13.39 -4.68
C GLY A 80 -2.49 -12.73 -6.06
N PRO A 81 -3.60 -12.01 -6.31
CA PRO A 81 -3.84 -11.30 -7.57
C PRO A 81 -2.75 -10.27 -7.89
N GLU A 82 -2.48 -10.01 -9.17
CA GLU A 82 -1.39 -9.11 -9.59
C GLU A 82 -1.62 -7.64 -9.15
N LEU A 83 -2.87 -7.20 -9.12
CA LEU A 83 -3.25 -5.86 -8.68
C LEU A 83 -3.74 -5.88 -7.22
N CYS A 84 -3.11 -5.05 -6.39
CA CYS A 84 -3.45 -4.89 -4.99
C CYS A 84 -3.83 -3.43 -4.69
N VAL A 85 -4.91 -3.23 -3.95
CA VAL A 85 -5.32 -1.92 -3.43
C VAL A 85 -5.29 -1.97 -1.91
N ILE A 86 -4.52 -1.08 -1.29
CA ILE A 86 -4.49 -0.88 0.15
C ILE A 86 -5.15 0.46 0.46
N ASP A 87 -6.32 0.40 1.09
CA ASP A 87 -7.17 1.56 1.35
C ASP A 87 -7.14 2.02 2.81
N GLY A 88 -7.36 3.32 3.02
CA GLY A 88 -7.44 3.92 4.34
C GLY A 88 -6.08 4.03 5.02
N VAL A 89 -5.00 4.17 4.25
CA VAL A 89 -3.66 4.38 4.80
C VAL A 89 -3.63 5.76 5.49
N PRO A 90 -3.29 5.82 6.79
CA PRO A 90 -3.20 7.10 7.49
C PRO A 90 -1.98 7.90 7.02
N ALA A 91 -2.01 9.23 7.13
CA ALA A 91 -0.78 10.00 6.96
C ALA A 91 0.20 9.68 8.11
N PRO A 92 1.49 9.42 7.79
CA PRO A 92 2.49 9.06 8.78
C PRO A 92 2.81 10.23 9.70
N ASP A 93 2.98 9.95 11.00
CA ASP A 93 3.34 10.96 12.00
C ASP A 93 4.65 10.56 12.72
N PRO A 94 5.64 11.47 12.87
CA PRO A 94 6.89 11.18 13.57
C PRO A 94 6.70 10.85 15.06
N ALA A 95 5.55 11.20 15.65
CA ALA A 95 5.18 10.90 17.03
C ALA A 95 4.34 9.62 17.17
N ASP A 96 4.10 8.87 16.08
CA ASP A 96 3.46 7.57 16.15
C ASP A 96 4.21 6.65 17.15
N ALA A 97 3.47 5.93 17.99
CA ALA A 97 4.05 5.10 19.03
C ALA A 97 3.15 3.91 19.36
N GLY A 98 3.71 2.91 20.04
CA GLY A 98 3.01 1.69 20.43
C GLY A 98 2.35 1.02 19.23
N PHE A 99 1.04 0.80 19.31
CA PHE A 99 0.26 0.13 18.26
C PHE A 99 0.43 0.75 16.86
N ARG A 100 0.58 2.09 16.74
CA ARG A 100 0.80 2.72 15.43
C ARG A 100 2.19 2.44 14.85
N ALA A 101 3.22 2.37 15.70
CA ALA A 101 4.56 2.00 15.24
C ALA A 101 4.62 0.54 14.77
N GLU A 102 3.96 -0.36 15.50
CA GLU A 102 3.82 -1.78 15.10
C GLU A 102 3.06 -1.89 13.77
N ALA A 103 1.99 -1.11 13.57
CA ALA A 103 1.27 -1.08 12.30
C ALA A 103 2.16 -0.65 11.13
N TRP A 104 3.09 0.28 11.32
CA TRP A 104 4.05 0.67 10.27
C TRP A 104 5.09 -0.42 9.98
N GLU A 105 5.54 -1.16 10.98
CA GLU A 105 6.40 -2.34 10.78
C GLU A 105 5.68 -3.40 9.94
N GLN A 106 4.42 -3.69 10.27
CA GLN A 106 3.56 -4.62 9.54
C GLN A 106 3.33 -4.16 8.09
N PHE A 107 3.02 -2.87 7.90
CA PHE A 107 2.83 -2.31 6.57
C PHE A 107 4.11 -2.42 5.72
N ALA A 108 5.29 -2.14 6.30
CA ALA A 108 6.56 -2.33 5.59
C ALA A 108 6.77 -3.79 5.16
N ALA A 109 6.40 -4.76 6.00
CA ALA A 109 6.48 -6.18 5.67
C ALA A 109 5.53 -6.56 4.51
N VAL A 110 4.29 -6.08 4.51
CA VAL A 110 3.34 -6.26 3.41
C VAL A 110 3.92 -5.73 2.10
N LEU A 111 4.43 -4.49 2.11
CA LEU A 111 5.00 -3.88 0.92
C LEU A 111 6.22 -4.65 0.40
N ALA A 112 7.06 -5.19 1.29
CA ALA A 112 8.19 -6.02 0.90
C ALA A 112 7.75 -7.30 0.19
N VAL A 113 6.68 -7.96 0.67
CA VAL A 113 6.10 -9.15 0.00
C VAL A 113 5.55 -8.80 -1.38
N LEU A 114 4.83 -7.68 -1.50
CA LEU A 114 4.28 -7.22 -2.79
C LEU A 114 5.39 -6.81 -3.78
N ALA A 115 6.44 -6.15 -3.29
CA ALA A 115 7.60 -5.77 -4.09
C ALA A 115 8.37 -7.01 -4.59
N ALA A 116 8.53 -8.04 -3.75
CA ALA A 116 9.25 -9.26 -4.11
C ALA A 116 8.61 -10.01 -5.29
N ARG A 117 7.30 -9.89 -5.48
CA ARG A 117 6.57 -10.48 -6.62
C ARG A 117 6.24 -9.47 -7.74
N ASN A 118 6.71 -8.23 -7.63
CA ASN A 118 6.44 -7.17 -8.59
C ASN A 118 4.94 -6.91 -8.83
N ALA A 119 4.13 -6.90 -7.76
CA ALA A 119 2.70 -6.61 -7.85
C ALA A 119 2.45 -5.14 -8.23
N THR A 120 1.34 -4.88 -8.94
CA THR A 120 0.84 -3.51 -9.13
C THR A 120 0.13 -3.05 -7.87
N LEU A 121 0.59 -1.97 -7.24
CA LEU A 121 0.06 -1.50 -5.95
C LEU A 121 -0.59 -0.11 -6.03
N PHE A 122 -1.84 -0.02 -5.58
CA PHE A 122 -2.49 1.24 -5.28
C PHE A 122 -2.55 1.48 -3.77
N VAL A 123 -1.92 2.56 -3.30
CA VAL A 123 -1.96 3.00 -1.90
C VAL A 123 -2.91 4.19 -1.80
N VAL A 124 -4.01 4.04 -1.08
CA VAL A 124 -5.07 5.05 -1.01
C VAL A 124 -5.15 5.61 0.41
N GLY A 125 -5.00 6.93 0.53
CA GLY A 125 -5.07 7.65 1.80
C GLY A 125 -5.84 8.97 1.67
N THR A 126 -6.35 9.47 2.80
CA THR A 126 -7.18 10.70 2.82
C THR A 126 -6.37 11.97 3.04
N ARG A 127 -5.09 11.85 3.41
CA ARG A 127 -4.17 12.96 3.69
C ARG A 127 -2.84 12.72 2.97
N PRO A 128 -2.06 13.77 2.65
CA PRO A 128 -0.73 13.62 2.07
C PRO A 128 0.16 12.68 2.89
N MET A 129 0.83 11.75 2.22
CA MET A 129 1.67 10.74 2.85
C MET A 129 3.14 10.98 2.50
N ASP A 130 3.84 11.66 3.42
CA ASP A 130 5.27 11.91 3.33
C ASP A 130 6.02 11.06 4.37
N TRP A 131 6.34 9.82 3.99
CA TRP A 131 7.04 8.88 4.86
C TRP A 131 8.51 9.28 5.11
N ALA A 132 9.15 9.94 4.14
CA ALA A 132 10.52 10.45 4.29
C ALA A 132 10.59 11.54 5.37
N ALA A 133 9.70 12.53 5.31
CA ALA A 133 9.63 13.59 6.32
C ALA A 133 9.27 13.05 7.70
N ALA A 134 8.29 12.13 7.77
CA ALA A 134 7.91 11.49 9.04
C ALA A 134 9.07 10.65 9.62
N SER A 135 9.81 9.92 8.79
CA SER A 135 11.01 9.19 9.22
C SER A 135 12.07 10.12 9.79
N ALA A 136 12.37 11.22 9.11
CA ALA A 136 13.37 12.19 9.56
C ALA A 136 13.01 12.83 10.93
N GLY A 137 11.72 13.02 11.20
CA GLY A 137 11.22 13.55 12.47
C GLY A 137 11.07 12.52 13.60
N ALA A 138 11.02 11.22 13.27
CA ALA A 138 10.75 10.17 14.25
C ALA A 138 11.90 10.02 15.26
N LYS A 139 11.57 10.02 16.56
CA LYS A 139 12.55 9.80 17.64
C LYS A 139 12.83 8.32 17.85
N ASP A 140 11.79 7.50 17.78
CA ASP A 140 11.88 6.06 17.92
C ASP A 140 12.64 5.43 16.73
N PRO A 141 13.70 4.64 16.98
CA PRO A 141 14.51 4.09 15.90
C PRO A 141 13.78 3.03 15.07
N ARG A 142 12.81 2.30 15.64
CA ARG A 142 12.04 1.29 14.92
C ARG A 142 11.06 1.95 13.97
N LEU A 143 10.27 2.91 14.46
CA LEU A 143 9.38 3.71 13.62
C LEU A 143 10.15 4.38 12.48
N ARG A 144 11.30 5.02 12.79
CA ARG A 144 12.16 5.66 11.78
C ARG A 144 12.55 4.68 10.68
N ALA A 145 12.98 3.47 11.06
CA ALA A 145 13.39 2.43 10.12
C ALA A 145 12.22 1.95 9.26
N SER A 146 11.03 1.74 9.84
CA SER A 146 9.83 1.32 9.12
C SER A 146 9.39 2.36 8.11
N LEU A 147 9.29 3.63 8.50
CA LEU A 147 8.90 4.73 7.61
C LEU A 147 9.92 4.93 6.47
N ALA A 148 11.23 4.83 6.75
CA ALA A 148 12.26 4.88 5.71
C ALA A 148 12.19 3.67 4.76
N GLY A 149 11.83 2.49 5.27
CA GLY A 149 11.60 1.30 4.47
C GLY A 149 10.40 1.45 3.53
N ILE A 150 9.28 1.97 4.05
CA ILE A 150 8.06 2.25 3.28
C ILE A 150 8.36 3.27 2.17
N ASP A 151 9.00 4.40 2.51
CA ASP A 151 9.37 5.42 1.53
C ASP A 151 10.19 4.83 0.37
N ARG A 152 11.19 4.00 0.70
CA ARG A 152 12.03 3.32 -0.29
C ARG A 152 11.23 2.35 -1.16
N LEU A 153 10.37 1.52 -0.56
CA LEU A 153 9.58 0.52 -1.28
C LEU A 153 8.60 1.18 -2.26
N LEU A 154 8.06 2.34 -1.89
CA LEU A 154 7.09 3.10 -2.69
C LEU A 154 7.73 4.16 -3.59
N ALA A 155 9.06 4.32 -3.58
CA ALA A 155 9.76 5.37 -4.33
C ALA A 155 9.55 5.29 -5.85
N GLY A 156 9.19 4.11 -6.38
CA GLY A 156 8.87 3.91 -7.80
C GLY A 156 7.42 4.22 -8.17
N LEU A 157 6.54 4.48 -7.19
CA LEU A 157 5.14 4.77 -7.47
C LEU A 157 4.91 6.26 -7.72
N GLU A 158 4.10 6.56 -8.74
CA GLU A 158 3.66 7.92 -9.00
C GLU A 158 2.59 8.36 -7.98
N ARG A 159 2.63 9.65 -7.59
CA ARG A 159 1.70 10.26 -6.64
C ARG A 159 0.61 11.03 -7.38
N VAL A 160 -0.64 10.75 -7.03
CA VAL A 160 -1.83 11.42 -7.56
C VAL A 160 -2.43 12.22 -6.41
N GLU A 161 -2.13 13.51 -6.37
CA GLU A 161 -2.49 14.42 -5.26
C GLU A 161 -3.66 15.36 -5.60
N SER A 162 -4.20 15.27 -6.81
CA SER A 162 -5.30 16.11 -7.28
C SER A 162 -6.23 15.36 -8.21
N ASP A 163 -7.45 15.87 -8.33
CA ASP A 163 -8.50 15.34 -9.21
C ASP A 163 -8.33 15.80 -10.66
N GLU A 164 -7.50 16.84 -10.87
CA GLU A 164 -7.21 17.46 -12.17
C GLU A 164 -6.03 16.80 -12.89
N THR A 165 -5.07 16.22 -12.16
CA THR A 165 -3.91 15.46 -12.72
C THR A 165 -4.29 14.15 -13.38
N VAL A 166 -5.55 13.72 -13.24
CA VAL A 166 -6.14 12.58 -13.96
C VAL A 166 -6.34 12.89 -15.46
N ALA A 167 -6.36 14.17 -15.84
CA ALA A 167 -6.39 14.56 -17.23
C ALA A 167 -4.96 14.57 -17.81
N VAL A 168 -4.79 13.80 -18.90
CA VAL A 168 -3.65 13.77 -19.86
C VAL A 168 -2.74 12.54 -19.74
N GLU A 169 -3.15 11.46 -20.39
CA GLU A 169 -2.34 10.74 -21.40
C GLU A 169 -3.30 10.05 -22.37
N GLY A 170 -3.95 10.85 -23.22
CA GLY A 170 -4.98 10.33 -24.12
C GLY A 170 -5.48 11.35 -25.12
N VAL A 171 -4.58 11.98 -25.89
CA VAL A 171 -4.82 12.35 -27.30
C VAL A 171 -3.53 12.91 -27.90
N SER A 172 -2.87 12.12 -28.73
CA SER A 172 -2.19 12.66 -29.91
C SER A 172 -2.55 11.72 -31.04
N GLY A 173 -3.75 11.95 -31.56
CA GLY A 173 -4.29 11.30 -32.73
C GLY A 173 -4.43 12.33 -33.84
N SER A 174 -3.85 11.96 -35.00
CA SER A 174 -4.00 12.50 -36.35
C SER A 174 -3.04 13.62 -36.77
#